data_AF-A0A916MA15-F1
#
_entry.id   AF-A0A916MA15-F1
#
_cell.length_a   1.000
_cell.length_b   1.000
_cell.length_c   1.000
_cell.angle_alpha   90.00
_cell.angle_beta   90.00
_cell.angle_gamma   90.00
#
_symmetry.space_group_name_H-M   'P 1'
#
loop_
_entity.id
_entity.type
_entity.pdbx_description
1 polymer ?
#
loop_
_entity_poly.entity_id
_entity_poly.type
_entity_poly.pdbx_seq_one_letter_code
_entity_poly.pdbx_strand_id
1 'polypeptide(L)'
;MSDKLMTIIRLSLLGISALLGILFYLSAVSESLLITWCYILLFISAAAAIIFPVIIMAQNPKNAKTALLGVGVLVVVFGVSYAIAGSEVLPAYKDIVTESSSKMVGAGLIAFYLLGLGAIGVAVFSEISKMFK
;
A
#
# COMPACT_ATOMS: atom_id res chain seq x y z
N MET A 1 -12.84 -22.94 -3.29
CA MET A 1 -13.93 -22.30 -2.51
C MET A 1 -14.83 -21.65 -3.53
N SER A 2 -16.04 -22.18 -3.75
CA SER A 2 -16.79 -21.93 -5.00
C SER A 2 -17.08 -20.43 -5.19
N ASP A 3 -16.96 -19.92 -6.41
CA ASP A 3 -17.18 -18.51 -6.76
C ASP A 3 -18.52 -17.97 -6.25
N LYS A 4 -19.50 -18.85 -6.08
CA LYS A 4 -20.81 -18.54 -5.50
C LYS A 4 -20.72 -18.08 -4.06
N LEU A 5 -19.90 -18.70 -3.21
CA LEU A 5 -19.78 -18.35 -1.79
C LEU A 5 -19.20 -16.94 -1.59
N MET A 6 -18.13 -16.60 -2.31
CA MET A 6 -17.53 -15.26 -2.23
C MET A 6 -18.46 -14.17 -2.79
N THR A 7 -19.22 -14.50 -3.84
CA THR A 7 -20.23 -13.61 -4.40
C THR A 7 -21.36 -13.35 -3.40
N ILE A 8 -21.85 -14.40 -2.74
CA ILE A 8 -22.92 -14.30 -1.73
C ILE A 8 -22.47 -13.45 -0.54
N ILE A 9 -21.24 -13.67 -0.03
CA ILE A 9 -20.70 -12.91 1.11
C ILE A 9 -20.57 -11.42 0.77
N ARG A 10 -20.04 -11.09 -0.42
CA ARG A 10 -19.87 -9.68 -0.82
C ARG A 10 -21.22 -9.00 -1.08
N LEU A 11 -22.15 -9.71 -1.72
CA LEU A 11 -23.47 -9.19 -2.02
C LEU A 11 -24.29 -8.96 -0.74
N SER A 12 -24.20 -9.87 0.24
CA SER A 12 -24.86 -9.68 1.52
C SER A 12 -24.26 -8.51 2.30
N LEU A 13 -22.93 -8.40 2.35
CA LEU A 13 -22.25 -7.29 3.03
C LEU A 13 -22.61 -5.93 2.41
N LEU A 14 -22.63 -5.85 1.08
CA LEU A 14 -23.01 -4.66 0.33
C LEU A 14 -24.49 -4.33 0.56
N GLY A 15 -25.37 -5.33 0.46
CA GLY A 15 -26.80 -5.17 0.64
C GLY A 15 -27.18 -4.67 2.03
N ILE A 16 -26.57 -5.23 3.08
CA ILE A 16 -26.74 -4.77 4.47
C ILE A 16 -26.30 -3.31 4.61
N SER A 17 -25.13 -2.97 4.06
CA SER A 17 -24.60 -1.61 4.15
C SER A 17 -25.48 -0.58 3.41
N ALA A 18 -25.96 -0.92 2.21
CA ALA A 18 -26.88 -0.07 1.46
C ALA A 18 -28.24 0.09 2.17
N LEU A 19 -28.76 -1.00 2.76
CA LEU A 19 -30.02 -0.98 3.49
C LEU A 19 -29.91 -0.13 4.77
N LEU A 20 -28.81 -0.24 5.52
CA LEU A 20 -28.55 0.66 6.66
C LEU A 20 -28.47 2.13 6.22
N GLY A 21 -27.85 2.42 5.07
CA GLY A 21 -27.80 3.79 4.53
C GLY A 21 -29.17 4.35 4.17
N ILE A 22 -30.05 3.54 3.57
CA ILE A 22 -31.44 3.93 3.27
C ILE A 22 -32.23 4.15 4.56
N LEU A 23 -32.12 3.23 5.52
CA LEU A 23 -32.81 3.35 6.82
C LEU A 23 -32.33 4.56 7.64
N PHE A 24 -31.05 4.91 7.53
CA PHE A 24 -30.51 6.13 8.12
C PHE A 24 -31.14 7.38 7.51
N TYR A 25 -31.28 7.45 6.18
CA TYR A 25 -31.92 8.59 5.51
C TYR A 25 -33.41 8.73 5.89
N LEU A 26 -34.07 7.61 6.16
CA LEU A 26 -35.45 7.57 6.65
C LEU A 26 -35.58 7.88 8.17
N SER A 27 -34.50 8.29 8.83
CA SER A 27 -34.43 8.52 10.29
C SER A 27 -34.84 7.31 11.15
N ALA A 28 -34.79 6.10 10.58
CA ALA A 28 -35.13 4.86 11.28
C ALA A 28 -33.93 4.25 12.05
N VAL A 29 -32.71 4.72 11.77
CA VAL A 29 -31.45 4.25 12.35
C VAL A 29 -30.63 5.45 12.82
N SER A 30 -30.00 5.34 13.98
CA SER A 30 -29.17 6.40 14.56
C SER A 30 -27.78 6.50 13.90
N GLU A 31 -27.22 7.72 13.90
CA GLU A 31 -25.85 8.01 13.42
C GLU A 31 -24.80 7.09 14.08
N SER A 32 -24.96 6.84 15.39
CA SER A 32 -24.07 5.99 16.17
C SER A 32 -24.02 4.55 15.66
N LEU A 33 -25.14 4.02 15.17
CA LEU A 33 -25.22 2.64 14.68
C LEU A 33 -24.50 2.50 13.33
N LEU A 34 -24.71 3.46 12.43
CA LEU A 34 -24.04 3.48 11.13
C LEU A 34 -22.51 3.65 11.29
N ILE A 35 -22.07 4.58 12.14
CA ILE A 35 -20.65 4.79 12.43
C ILE A 35 -20.02 3.53 13.05
N THR A 36 -20.71 2.87 13.98
CA THR A 36 -20.23 1.61 14.59
C THR A 36 -20.09 0.51 13.52
N TRP A 37 -21.04 0.39 12.60
CA TRP A 37 -20.97 -0.55 11.49
C TRP A 37 -19.75 -0.31 10.59
N CYS A 38 -19.48 0.96 10.24
CA CYS A 38 -18.29 1.34 9.49
C CYS A 38 -16.98 0.98 10.22
N TYR A 39 -16.89 1.22 11.53
CA TYR A 39 -15.71 0.84 12.31
C TYR A 39 -15.49 -0.66 12.35
N ILE A 40 -16.55 -1.45 12.49
CA ILE A 40 -16.47 -2.92 12.45
C ILE A 40 -15.94 -3.38 11.09
N LEU A 41 -16.50 -2.87 9.99
CA LEU A 41 -16.05 -3.21 8.65
C LEU A 41 -14.60 -2.78 8.40
N LEU A 42 -14.21 -1.59 8.86
CA LEU A 42 -12.82 -1.11 8.79
C LEU A 42 -11.91 -2.09 9.53
N PHE A 43 -12.22 -2.43 10.77
CA PHE A 43 -11.36 -3.29 11.59
C PHE A 43 -11.20 -4.69 10.97
N ILE A 44 -12.29 -5.30 10.50
CA ILE A 44 -12.24 -6.59 9.81
C ILE A 44 -11.43 -6.49 8.52
N SER A 45 -11.63 -5.43 7.74
CA SER A 45 -10.90 -5.21 6.49
C SER A 45 -9.40 -4.99 6.74
N ALA A 46 -9.04 -4.19 7.74
CA ALA A 46 -7.65 -3.95 8.12
C ALA A 46 -6.98 -5.24 8.63
N ALA A 47 -7.66 -6.00 9.49
CA ALA A 47 -7.17 -7.30 9.94
C ALA A 47 -6.98 -8.27 8.76
N ALA A 48 -7.95 -8.35 7.85
CA ALA A 48 -7.85 -9.16 6.64
C ALA A 48 -6.69 -8.71 5.74
N ALA A 49 -6.50 -7.40 5.54
CA ALA A 49 -5.44 -6.85 4.72
C ALA A 49 -4.04 -7.21 5.23
N ILE A 50 -3.88 -7.49 6.53
CA ILE A 50 -2.61 -7.94 7.11
C ILE A 50 -2.53 -9.47 7.12
N ILE A 51 -3.58 -10.16 7.56
CA ILE A 51 -3.58 -11.61 7.77
C ILE A 51 -3.52 -12.38 6.44
N PHE A 52 -4.29 -11.96 5.42
CA PHE A 52 -4.35 -12.69 4.15
C PHE A 52 -3.01 -12.72 3.42
N PRO A 53 -2.28 -11.60 3.24
CA PRO A 53 -0.96 -11.64 2.61
C PRO A 53 0.02 -12.55 3.35
N VAL A 54 0.02 -12.54 4.69
CA VAL A 54 0.89 -13.39 5.50
C VAL A 54 0.57 -14.87 5.31
N ILE A 55 -0.72 -15.26 5.35
CA ILE A 55 -1.15 -16.65 5.11
C ILE A 55 -0.80 -17.09 3.69
N ILE A 56 -1.08 -16.26 2.68
CA ILE A 56 -0.80 -16.56 1.28
C ILE A 56 0.71 -16.74 1.06
N MET A 57 1.53 -15.89 1.69
CA MET A 57 2.99 -15.98 1.65
C MET A 57 3.49 -17.26 2.32
N ALA A 58 2.91 -17.67 3.46
CA ALA A 58 3.28 -18.91 4.15
C ALA A 58 2.87 -20.16 3.35
N GLN A 59 1.70 -20.15 2.70
CA GLN A 59 1.21 -21.27 1.90
C GLN A 59 1.92 -21.41 0.54
N ASN A 60 2.46 -20.30 0.00
CA ASN A 60 3.10 -20.27 -1.31
C ASN A 60 4.55 -19.77 -1.21
N PRO A 61 5.49 -20.59 -0.70
CA PRO A 61 6.87 -20.18 -0.46
C PRO A 61 7.60 -19.75 -1.75
N LYS A 62 7.16 -20.23 -2.92
CA LYS A 62 7.73 -19.81 -4.22
C LYS A 62 7.40 -18.35 -4.55
N ASN A 63 6.13 -17.94 -4.37
CA ASN A 63 5.68 -16.56 -4.59
C ASN A 63 6.12 -15.64 -3.44
N ALA A 64 6.27 -16.20 -2.23
CA ALA A 64 6.84 -15.49 -1.10
C ALA A 64 8.28 -15.03 -1.38
N LYS A 65 9.11 -15.90 -1.96
CA LYS A 65 10.50 -15.56 -2.30
C LYS A 65 10.58 -14.38 -3.28
N THR A 66 9.73 -14.33 -4.30
CA THR A 66 9.73 -13.21 -5.27
C THR A 66 9.22 -11.92 -4.63
N ALA A 67 8.17 -11.98 -3.81
CA ALA A 67 7.69 -10.83 -3.06
C ALA A 67 8.75 -10.31 -2.07
N LEU A 68 9.39 -11.21 -1.31
CA LEU A 68 10.44 -10.88 -0.35
C LEU A 68 11.68 -10.32 -1.06
N LEU A 69 12.02 -10.83 -2.24
CA LEU A 69 13.09 -10.28 -3.07
C LEU A 69 12.76 -8.84 -3.48
N GLY A 70 11.52 -8.57 -3.92
CA GLY A 70 11.07 -7.22 -4.26
C GLY A 70 11.19 -6.25 -3.10
N VAL A 71 10.73 -6.65 -1.90
CA VAL A 71 10.88 -5.86 -0.67
C VAL A 71 12.36 -5.68 -0.31
N GLY A 72 13.16 -6.74 -0.40
CA GLY A 72 14.59 -6.72 -0.10
C GLY A 72 15.33 -5.74 -1.01
N VAL A 73 15.09 -5.76 -2.31
CA VAL A 73 15.66 -4.81 -3.27
C VAL A 73 15.25 -3.38 -2.91
N LEU A 74 13.99 -3.15 -2.55
CA LEU A 74 13.51 -1.81 -2.15
C LEU A 74 14.24 -1.30 -0.90
N VAL A 75 14.42 -2.16 0.11
CA VAL A 75 15.20 -1.84 1.32
C VAL A 75 16.66 -1.53 0.99
N VAL A 76 17.28 -2.31 0.10
CA VAL A 76 18.66 -2.06 -0.35
C VAL A 76 18.77 -0.70 -1.05
N VAL A 77 17.85 -0.39 -1.98
CA VAL A 77 17.82 0.90 -2.68
C VAL A 77 17.64 2.05 -1.70
N PHE A 78 16.74 1.92 -0.73
CA PHE A 78 16.53 2.94 0.29
C PHE A 78 17.76 3.11 1.18
N GLY A 79 18.40 2.01 1.58
CA GLY A 79 19.63 2.04 2.38
C GLY A 79 20.79 2.73 1.65
N VAL A 80 21.00 2.42 0.37
CA VAL A 80 22.00 3.10 -0.47
C VAL A 80 21.66 4.58 -0.63
N SER A 81 20.39 4.90 -0.88
CA SER A 81 19.94 6.29 -1.02
C SER A 81 20.13 7.08 0.26
N TYR A 82 19.87 6.48 1.42
CA TYR A 82 20.10 7.11 2.73
C TYR A 82 21.59 7.27 3.07
N ALA A 83 22.44 6.34 2.62
CA ALA A 83 23.89 6.44 2.79
C ALA A 83 24.50 7.59 1.96
N ILE A 84 23.97 7.82 0.76
CA ILE A 84 24.43 8.88 -0.15
C ILE A 84 23.79 10.24 0.19
N ALA A 85 22.58 10.24 0.78
CA ALA A 85 21.87 11.47 1.11
C ALA A 85 22.67 12.36 2.09
N GLY A 86 22.90 13.60 1.69
CA GLY A 86 23.45 14.63 2.55
C GLY A 86 22.43 15.07 3.61
N SER A 87 22.92 15.54 4.75
CA SER A 87 22.10 16.18 5.80
C SER A 87 22.11 17.70 5.72
N GLU A 88 22.50 18.24 4.57
CA GLU A 88 22.64 19.67 4.37
C GLU A 88 21.28 20.36 4.50
N VAL A 89 21.25 21.43 5.31
CA VAL A 89 20.08 22.29 5.48
C VAL A 89 20.49 23.69 5.07
N LEU A 90 19.74 24.29 4.14
CA LEU A 90 19.98 25.66 3.73
C LEU A 90 19.92 26.58 4.96
N PRO A 91 20.85 27.54 5.13
CA PRO A 91 20.89 28.40 6.31
C PRO A 91 19.57 29.12 6.60
N ALA A 92 18.81 29.45 5.56
CA ALA A 92 17.49 30.08 5.66
C ALA A 92 16.39 29.19 6.30
N TYR A 93 16.62 27.87 6.41
CA TYR A 93 15.64 26.91 6.92
C TYR A 93 16.12 26.16 8.18
N LYS A 94 17.28 26.51 8.75
CA LYS A 94 17.86 25.83 9.92
C LYS A 94 16.95 25.83 11.16
N ASP A 95 16.12 26.87 11.33
CA ASP A 95 15.21 26.98 12.48
C ASP A 95 13.90 26.18 12.30
N ILE A 96 13.65 25.66 11.08
CA ILE A 96 12.39 24.98 10.73
C ILE A 96 12.64 23.50 10.39
N VAL A 97 13.82 23.18 9.86
CA VAL A 97 14.16 21.84 9.35
C VAL A 97 15.39 21.30 10.08
N THR A 98 15.22 20.14 10.70
CA THR A 98 16.34 19.41 11.29
C THR A 98 17.16 18.71 10.22
N GLU A 99 18.46 18.55 10.48
CA GLU A 99 19.39 17.81 9.61
C GLU A 99 18.91 16.36 9.35
N SER A 100 18.29 15.73 10.35
CA SER A 100 17.72 14.38 10.23
C SER A 100 16.54 14.34 9.25
N SER A 101 15.62 15.30 9.35
CA SER A 101 14.50 15.42 8.42
C SER A 101 14.99 15.69 7.00
N SER A 102 15.96 16.59 6.83
CA SER A 102 16.55 16.89 5.52
C SER A 102 17.18 15.66 4.87
N LYS A 103 17.96 14.89 5.66
CA LYS A 103 18.58 13.66 5.18
C LYS A 103 17.57 12.60 4.75
N MET A 104 16.48 12.43 5.51
CA MET A 104 15.41 11.49 5.14
C MET A 104 14.69 11.90 3.85
N VAL A 105 14.43 13.20 3.67
CA VAL A 105 13.82 13.73 2.45
C VAL A 105 14.77 13.54 1.26
N GLY A 106 16.06 13.86 1.41
CA GLY A 106 17.08 13.63 0.39
C GLY A 106 17.20 12.15 0.00
N ALA A 107 17.19 11.25 0.99
CA ALA A 107 17.20 9.81 0.77
C ALA A 107 15.96 9.34 -0.02
N GLY A 108 14.78 9.86 0.33
CA GLY A 108 13.54 9.56 -0.38
C GLY A 108 13.56 10.03 -1.83
N LEU A 109 14.08 11.23 -2.10
CA LEU A 109 14.25 11.77 -3.45
C LEU A 109 15.21 10.92 -4.28
N ILE A 110 16.39 10.59 -3.74
CA ILE A 110 17.38 9.76 -4.44
C ILE A 110 16.79 8.37 -4.75
N ALA A 111 16.13 7.75 -3.78
CA ALA A 111 15.47 6.46 -3.96
C ALA A 111 14.39 6.53 -5.05
N PHE A 112 13.59 7.60 -5.04
CA PHE A 112 12.56 7.83 -6.07
C PHE A 112 13.17 7.97 -7.46
N TYR A 113 14.25 8.73 -7.63
CA TYR A 113 14.91 8.87 -8.93
C TYR A 113 15.53 7.56 -9.42
N LEU A 114 16.18 6.79 -8.54
CA LEU A 114 16.74 5.49 -8.89
C LEU A 114 15.65 4.51 -9.35
N LEU A 115 14.56 4.39 -8.58
CA LEU A 115 13.45 3.50 -8.91
C LEU A 115 12.68 3.99 -10.14
N GLY A 116 12.48 5.31 -10.28
CA GLY A 116 11.79 5.92 -11.40
C GLY A 116 12.53 5.69 -12.73
N LEU A 117 13.84 5.97 -12.78
CA LEU A 117 14.66 5.69 -13.95
C LEU A 117 14.73 4.19 -14.25
N GLY A 118 14.87 3.36 -13.22
CA GLY A 118 14.82 1.90 -13.36
C GLY A 118 13.50 1.41 -13.96
N ALA A 119 12.37 1.95 -13.49
CA ALA A 119 11.04 1.61 -13.99
C ALA A 119 10.86 2.00 -15.46
N ILE A 120 11.31 3.20 -15.85
CA ILE A 120 11.28 3.64 -17.25
C ILE A 120 12.13 2.70 -18.11
N GLY A 121 13.36 2.38 -17.68
CA GLY A 121 14.25 1.48 -18.41
C GLY A 121 13.66 0.08 -18.61
N VAL A 122 13.07 -0.49 -17.57
CA VAL A 122 12.40 -1.80 -17.64
C VAL A 122 11.16 -1.74 -18.52
N ALA A 123 10.37 -0.67 -18.44
CA ALA A 123 9.19 -0.50 -19.29
C ALA A 123 9.57 -0.46 -20.77
N VAL A 124 10.57 0.35 -21.14
CA VAL A 124 11.07 0.43 -22.53
C VAL A 124 11.62 -0.92 -23.01
N PHE A 125 12.46 -1.58 -22.20
CA PHE A 125 13.00 -2.89 -22.55
C PHE A 125 11.89 -3.94 -22.72
N SER A 126 10.89 -3.94 -21.85
CA SER A 126 9.73 -4.82 -21.94
C SER A 126 9.00 -4.64 -23.27
N GLU A 127 8.71 -3.39 -23.67
CA GLU A 127 8.05 -3.11 -24.95
C GLU A 127 8.90 -3.53 -26.16
N ILE A 128 10.21 -3.25 -26.16
CA ILE A 128 11.11 -3.67 -27.24
C ILE A 128 11.21 -5.20 -27.32
N SER A 129 11.36 -5.87 -26.16
CA SER A 129 11.50 -7.33 -26.11
C SER A 129 10.25 -8.07 -26.61
N LYS A 130 9.06 -7.49 -26.42
CA LYS A 130 7.80 -8.01 -26.97
C LYS A 130 7.73 -7.88 -28.49
N MET A 131 8.45 -6.93 -29.11
CA MET A 131 8.48 -6.80 -30.56
C MET A 131 9.43 -7.81 -31.23
N PHE A 132 10.42 -8.32 -30.49
CA PHE A 132 11.38 -9.31 -30.98
C PHE A 132 10.98 -10.76 -30.65
N LYS A 133 9.85 -10.97 -29.98
CA LYS A 133 9.35 -12.29 -29.56
C LYS A 133 7.94 -12.51 -30.09
#